data_AF-A0A926IF53-F1
#
_entry.id   AF-A0A926IF53-F1
#
_cell.length_a   1.000
_cell.length_b   1.000
_cell.length_c   1.000
_cell.angle_alpha   90.00
_cell.angle_beta   90.00
_cell.angle_gamma   90.00
#
_symmetry.space_group_name_H-M   'P 1'
#
loop_
_entity.id
_entity.type
_entity.pdbx_description
1 polymer ?
#
loop_
_entity_poly.entity_id
_entity_poly.type
_entity_poly.pdbx_seq_one_letter_code
_entity_poly.pdbx_strand_id
1 'polypeptide(L)' 'MHVRRQPIPLNATLEVAVLDDTDGNQENYSLASVSYETMKITELKALCKEKGIEGYSSMTKSELIKVLEATQ' A
#
# COMPACT_ATOMS: atom_id res chain seq x y z
N MET A 1 33.83 -25.79 30.51
CA MET A 1 33.02 -26.46 29.46
C MET A 1 32.44 -25.38 28.56
N HIS A 2 32.66 -25.51 27.25
CA HIS A 2 32.43 -24.47 26.25
C HIS A 2 30.97 -23.99 26.18
N VAL A 3 30.80 -22.67 26.12
CA VAL A 3 29.53 -22.00 25.81
C VAL A 3 29.00 -22.52 24.47
N ARG A 4 27.84 -23.19 24.48
CA ARG A 4 27.16 -23.57 23.25
C ARG A 4 26.52 -22.33 22.63
N ARG A 5 27.29 -21.62 21.81
CA ARG A 5 26.80 -20.58 20.90
C ARG A 5 25.85 -21.24 19.90
N GLN A 6 24.55 -21.08 20.13
CA GLN A 6 23.55 -21.34 19.10
C GLN A 6 23.60 -20.17 18.10
N PRO A 7 23.78 -20.39 16.80
CA PRO A 7 23.59 -19.33 15.81
C PRO A 7 22.11 -18.92 15.81
N ILE A 8 21.85 -17.61 15.92
CA ILE A 8 20.51 -17.05 15.83
C ILE A 8 20.06 -17.20 14.36
N PRO A 9 18.93 -17.87 14.06
CA PRO A 9 18.42 -17.95 12.69
C PRO A 9 17.99 -16.56 12.19
N LEU A 10 18.46 -16.20 10.98
CA LEU A 10 18.37 -14.89 10.34
C LEU A 10 16.96 -14.55 9.77
N ASN A 11 15.86 -15.08 10.31
CA ASN A 11 14.54 -14.86 9.71
C ASN A 11 13.40 -14.62 10.71
N ALA A 12 13.70 -14.01 11.86
CA ALA A 12 12.68 -13.56 12.79
C ALA A 12 12.00 -12.27 12.28
N THR A 13 11.07 -12.48 11.36
CA THR A 13 9.77 -11.81 11.24
C THR A 13 9.80 -10.28 11.22
N LEU A 14 9.97 -9.75 10.00
CA LEU A 14 9.52 -8.42 9.63
C LEU A 14 8.00 -8.44 9.41
N GLU A 15 7.20 -8.40 10.47
CA GLU A 15 5.76 -8.12 10.34
C GLU A 15 5.53 -6.63 10.48
N VAL A 16 5.67 -5.95 9.34
CA VAL A 16 5.07 -4.64 9.13
C VAL A 16 3.56 -4.84 9.18
N ALA A 17 2.96 -4.61 10.34
CA ALA A 17 1.52 -4.44 10.46
C ALA A 17 1.14 -3.09 9.82
N VAL A 18 1.01 -3.09 8.49
CA VAL A 18 0.34 -2.00 7.79
C VAL A 18 -1.15 -2.15 8.06
N LEU A 19 -1.67 -1.17 8.78
CA LEU A 19 -3.10 -0.86 8.93
C LEU A 19 -3.74 -0.81 7.54
N ASP A 20 -4.79 -1.60 7.30
CA ASP A 20 -5.73 -1.32 6.21
C ASP A 20 -7.14 -1.69 6.67
N ASP A 21 -7.79 -0.70 7.29
CA ASP A 21 -9.23 -0.66 7.50
C ASP A 21 -9.93 -0.77 6.14
N THR A 22 -10.40 -1.97 5.82
CA THR A 22 -11.39 -2.18 4.76
C THR A 22 -12.72 -1.55 5.17
N ASP A 23 -13.15 -0.50 4.48
CA ASP A 23 -14.54 -0.04 4.51
C ASP A 23 -15.04 0.41 3.12
N GLY A 24 -16.20 -0.14 2.74
CA GLY A 24 -17.26 0.66 2.13
C GLY A 24 -17.23 0.94 0.62
N ASN A 25 -17.63 -0.07 -0.17
CA ASN A 25 -18.49 -0.01 -1.35
C ASN A 25 -18.88 1.37 -1.95
N GLN A 26 -18.51 1.61 -3.22
CA GLN A 26 -19.43 2.26 -4.16
C GLN A 26 -19.19 1.80 -5.60
N GLU A 27 -20.17 1.08 -6.14
CA GLU A 27 -20.22 0.65 -7.54
C GLU A 27 -20.55 1.86 -8.44
N ASN A 28 -19.62 2.28 -9.28
CA ASN A 28 -19.94 3.17 -10.41
C ASN A 28 -19.15 2.78 -11.66
N TYR A 29 -19.82 2.07 -12.56
CA TYR A 29 -19.27 1.60 -13.82
C TYR A 29 -19.31 2.75 -14.84
N SER A 30 -18.17 3.42 -15.05
CA SER A 30 -18.01 4.33 -16.20
C SER A 30 -16.61 4.23 -16.83
N LEU A 31 -16.59 3.52 -17.96
CA LEU A 31 -15.76 3.71 -19.15
C LEU A 31 -14.23 3.75 -18.99
N ALA A 32 -13.62 2.59 -19.23
CA ALA A 32 -12.31 2.39 -19.87
C ALA A 32 -11.07 3.12 -19.31
N SER A 33 -11.10 3.61 -18.07
CA SER A 33 -9.91 4.03 -17.32
C SER A 33 -9.51 2.94 -16.34
N VAL A 34 -8.20 2.72 -16.18
CA VAL A 34 -7.63 1.79 -15.20
C VAL A 34 -8.17 2.18 -13.83
N SER A 35 -9.14 1.41 -13.32
CA SER A 35 -9.88 1.82 -12.13
C SER A 35 -9.06 1.52 -10.88
N TYR A 36 -8.22 2.48 -10.49
CA TYR A 36 -7.49 2.52 -9.23
C TYR A 36 -8.41 2.38 -8.01
N GLU A 37 -9.71 2.63 -8.17
CA GLU A 37 -10.73 2.43 -7.14
C GLU A 37 -10.89 0.98 -6.70
N THR A 38 -10.64 0.04 -7.62
CA THR A 38 -10.62 -1.41 -7.35
C THR A 38 -9.32 -1.89 -6.69
N MET A 39 -8.26 -1.08 -6.75
CA MET A 39 -6.98 -1.39 -6.12
C MET A 39 -7.03 -1.09 -4.62
N LYS A 40 -6.19 -1.80 -3.87
CA LYS A 40 -6.06 -1.59 -2.43
C LYS A 40 -5.35 -0.27 -2.17
N ILE A 41 -5.67 0.38 -1.04
CA ILE A 41 -4.97 1.60 -0.59
C ILE A 41 -3.46 1.31 -0.49
N THR A 42 -3.07 0.12 -0.07
CA THR A 42 -1.67 -0.31 -0.02
C THR A 42 -0.99 -0.31 -1.39
N GLU A 43 -1.66 -0.81 -2.44
CA GLU A 43 -1.17 -0.73 -3.82
C GLU A 43 -1.12 0.71 -4.31
N LEU A 44 -2.16 1.51 -4.06
CA LEU A 44 -2.19 2.92 -4.44
C LEU A 44 -1.04 3.70 -3.79
N LYS A 45 -0.75 3.46 -2.50
CA LYS A 45 0.40 4.06 -1.79
C LYS A 45 1.73 3.59 -2.38
N ALA A 46 1.83 2.33 -2.80
CA ALA A 46 3.03 1.81 -3.45
C ALA A 46 3.25 2.47 -4.83
N LEU A 47 2.19 2.64 -5.61
CA LEU A 47 2.22 3.36 -6.88
C LEU A 47 2.59 4.83 -6.66
N CYS A 48 2.01 5.50 -5.65
CA CYS A 48 2.39 6.86 -5.31
C CYS A 48 3.88 6.98 -4.95
N LYS A 49 4.41 6.03 -4.19
CA LYS A 49 5.84 5.96 -3.86
C LYS A 49 6.71 5.75 -5.10
N GLU A 50 6.30 4.87 -6.02
CA GLU A 50 7.00 4.64 -7.29
C GLU A 50 6.97 5.87 -8.19
N LYS A 51 5.84 6.57 -8.24
CA LYS A 51 5.66 7.83 -8.97
C LYS A 51 6.34 9.03 -8.31
N GLY A 52 6.84 8.89 -7.08
CA GLY A 52 7.45 9.99 -6.32
C GLY A 52 6.46 11.04 -5.81
N ILE A 53 5.19 10.68 -5.64
CA ILE A 53 4.17 11.53 -5.05
C ILE A 53 4.47 11.66 -3.56
N GLU A 54 4.64 12.88 -3.06
CA GLU A 54 4.84 13.16 -1.63
C GLU A 54 3.51 13.44 -0.93
N GLY A 55 3.41 13.17 0.37
CA GLY A 55 2.16 13.37 1.12
C GLY A 55 1.13 12.25 1.00
N TYR A 56 1.41 11.19 0.22
CA TYR A 56 0.52 10.02 0.05
C TYR A 56 0.17 9.31 1.37
N SER A 57 1.05 9.38 2.38
CA SER A 57 0.81 8.78 3.70
C SER A 57 -0.30 9.48 4.50
N SER A 58 -0.59 10.74 4.18
CA SER A 58 -1.67 11.52 4.79
C SER A 58 -2.91 11.66 3.91
N MET A 59 -2.86 11.15 2.68
CA MET A 59 -3.99 11.18 1.74
C MET A 59 -4.96 10.02 1.97
N THR A 60 -6.24 10.25 1.67
CA THR A 60 -7.28 9.22 1.67
C THR A 60 -7.24 8.41 0.37
N LYS A 61 -7.91 7.24 0.35
CA LYS A 61 -8.01 6.40 -0.84
C LYS A 61 -8.42 7.19 -2.08
N SER A 62 -9.45 8.03 -1.95
CA SER A 62 -9.98 8.85 -3.05
C SER A 62 -8.99 9.91 -3.53
N GLU A 63 -8.24 10.54 -2.62
CA GLU A 63 -7.17 11.49 -3.00
C GLU A 63 -6.05 10.77 -3.75
N LEU A 64 -5.60 9.61 -3.26
CA LEU A 64 -4.58 8.79 -3.92
C LEU A 64 -4.99 8.40 -5.34
N ILE A 65 -6.23 7.93 -5.52
CA ILE A 65 -6.79 7.57 -6.82
C ILE A 65 -6.77 8.78 -7.75
N LYS A 66 -7.30 9.93 -7.32
CA LYS A 66 -7.31 11.15 -8.14
C LYS A 66 -5.92 11.59 -8.58
N VAL A 67 -4.94 11.53 -7.69
CA VAL A 67 -3.56 11.90 -8.03
C VAL A 67 -2.98 10.91 -9.04
N LEU A 68 -3.22 9.61 -8.88
CA LEU A 68 -2.75 8.59 -9.82
C LEU A 68 -3.44 8.69 -11.18
N GLU A 69 -4.75 8.92 -11.22
CA GLU A 69 -5.51 9.17 -12.45
C GLU A 69 -5.05 10.46 -13.14
N ALA A 70 -4.74 11.52 -12.39
CA ALA A 70 -4.22 12.76 -12.95
C ALA A 70 -2.78 12.64 -13.48
N THR A 71 -2.06 11.57 -13.13
CA THR A 71 -0.66 11.35 -13.50
C THR A 71 -0.51 10.41 -14.72
N GLN A 72 -1.57 9.71 -15.13
CA GLN A 72 -1.58 8.78 -16.27
C GLN A 72 -2.03 9.45 -17.57
#